data_AF-M7B7M4-F1
#
_entry.id   AF-M7B7M4-F1
#
_cell.length_a   1.000
_cell.length_b   1.000
_cell.length_c   1.000
_cell.angle_alpha   90.00
_cell.angle_beta   90.00
_cell.angle_gamma   90.00
#
_symmetry.space_group_name_H-M   'P 1'
#
loop_
_entity.id
_entity.type
_entity.pdbx_description
1 polymer ?
#
loop_
_entity_poly.entity_id
_entity_poly.type
_entity_poly.pdbx_seq_one_letter_code
_entity_poly.pdbx_strand_id
1 'polypeptide(L)'
;MYPDPNSAIPGTDSQLRPEIVITNEDQKKIVMVNVTVPFENRTPAFHNAQAQKVEKYAPLAETLRAKGYQVQTHALIVRALGTWDPSNERVLRECRIGQCYAWLMQQLMMSDAIRWSI
;
A
#
# COMPACT_ATOMS: atom_id res chain seq x y z
N MET A 1 18.97 -9.48 0.27
CA MET A 1 17.79 -10.21 0.78
C MET A 1 16.66 -9.19 0.84
N TYR A 2 15.68 -9.27 -0.06
CA TYR A 2 14.53 -8.38 0.01
C TYR A 2 13.64 -8.81 1.19
N PRO A 3 13.11 -7.87 1.99
CA PRO A 3 12.22 -8.23 3.10
C PRO A 3 10.94 -8.91 2.57
N ASP A 4 10.43 -9.90 3.30
CA ASP A 4 9.16 -10.54 3.01
C ASP A 4 8.03 -9.48 2.99
N PRO A 5 7.23 -9.39 1.91
CA PRO A 5 6.26 -8.31 1.74
C PRO A 5 5.17 -8.33 2.83
N ASN A 6 4.91 -9.48 3.47
CA ASN A 6 3.87 -9.66 4.49
C ASN A 6 4.44 -10.03 5.87
N SER A 7 5.53 -9.38 6.27
CA SER A 7 6.15 -9.60 7.59
C SER A 7 5.66 -8.58 8.63
N ALA A 8 5.64 -8.99 9.91
CA ALA A 8 5.37 -8.06 11.01
C ALA A 8 6.47 -6.98 11.04
N ILE A 9 6.11 -5.73 11.34
CA ILE A 9 7.10 -4.65 11.31
C ILE A 9 8.12 -4.88 12.43
N PRO A 10 9.41 -5.07 12.10
CA PRO A 10 10.43 -5.40 13.08
C PRO A 10 10.48 -4.38 14.21
N GLY A 11 10.52 -4.87 15.44
CA GLY A 11 10.57 -4.04 16.65
C GLY A 11 9.21 -3.51 17.12
N THR A 12 8.09 -3.83 16.49
CA THR A 12 6.75 -3.51 17.03
C THR A 12 6.06 -4.78 17.52
N ASP A 13 5.41 -4.71 18.68
CA ASP A 13 4.56 -5.81 19.20
C ASP A 13 3.18 -5.85 18.53
N SER A 14 3.01 -5.14 17.42
CA SER A 14 1.74 -5.05 16.72
C SER A 14 1.46 -6.33 15.94
N GLN A 15 0.25 -6.87 16.10
CA GLN A 15 -0.24 -7.97 15.27
C GLN A 15 -0.73 -7.49 13.89
N LEU A 16 -0.74 -6.17 13.65
CA LEU A 16 -1.16 -5.60 12.38
C LEU A 16 -0.10 -5.86 11.31
N ARG A 17 -0.56 -6.38 10.15
CA ARG A 17 0.28 -6.71 9.01
C ARG A 17 -0.22 -5.96 7.78
N PRO A 18 0.35 -4.79 7.48
CA PRO A 18 0.19 -4.18 6.16
C PRO A 18 0.70 -5.14 5.09
N GLU A 19 0.06 -5.19 3.93
CA GLU A 19 0.41 -6.13 2.85
C GLU A 19 1.79 -5.86 2.24
N ILE A 20 2.24 -4.61 2.28
CA ILE A 20 3.56 -4.19 1.83
C ILE A 20 4.07 -3.14 2.82
N VAL A 21 5.31 -3.33 3.29
CA VAL A 21 6.03 -2.35 4.12
C VAL A 21 7.37 -2.06 3.48
N ILE A 22 7.63 -0.79 3.20
CA ILE A 22 8.91 -0.32 2.68
C ILE A 22 9.55 0.56 3.73
N THR A 23 10.74 0.16 4.17
CA THR A 23 11.52 0.90 5.15
C THR A 23 12.74 1.52 4.50
N ASN A 24 12.91 2.83 4.70
CA ASN A 24 14.12 3.56 4.38
C ASN A 24 14.75 4.01 5.70
N GLU A 25 15.78 3.27 6.12
CA GLU A 25 16.47 3.55 7.39
C GLU A 25 17.25 4.86 7.36
N ASP A 26 17.91 5.18 6.23
CA ASP A 26 18.71 6.39 6.08
C ASP A 26 17.89 7.67 6.29
N GLN A 27 16.65 7.66 5.80
CA GLN A 27 15.71 8.79 5.91
C GLN A 27 14.75 8.64 7.10
N LYS A 28 14.89 7.57 7.89
CA LYS A 28 13.91 7.16 8.92
C LYS A 28 12.48 7.26 8.42
N LYS A 29 12.21 6.69 7.24
CA LYS A 29 10.89 6.73 6.59
C LYS A 29 10.33 5.33 6.41
N ILE A 30 9.06 5.13 6.76
CA ILE A 30 8.32 3.89 6.56
C ILE A 30 7.08 4.20 5.71
N VAL A 31 6.90 3.43 4.64
CA VAL A 31 5.73 3.48 3.77
C VAL A 31 4.98 2.16 3.91
N MET A 32 3.75 2.22 4.39
CA MET A 32 2.84 1.08 4.46
C MET A 32 1.87 1.16 3.32
N VAL A 33 1.77 0.09 2.53
CA VAL A 33 0.87 0.02 1.39
C VAL A 33 -0.02 -1.20 1.54
N ASN A 34 -1.30 -1.04 1.26
CA ASN A 34 -2.21 -2.17 1.11
C ASN A 34 -2.96 -2.05 -0.22
N VAL A 35 -3.21 -3.18 -0.86
CA VAL A 35 -4.01 -3.28 -2.07
C VAL A 35 -5.49 -3.35 -1.71
N THR A 36 -6.32 -2.59 -2.40
CA THR A 36 -7.77 -2.58 -2.20
C THR A 36 -8.43 -2.82 -3.56
N VAL A 37 -9.32 -3.81 -3.63
CA VAL A 37 -10.12 -4.13 -4.80
C VAL A 37 -11.60 -3.85 -4.51
N PRO A 38 -12.07 -2.61 -4.69
CA PRO A 38 -13.45 -2.25 -4.41
C PRO A 38 -14.40 -2.79 -5.48
N PHE A 39 -15.53 -3.35 -5.03
CA PHE A 39 -16.63 -3.79 -5.92
C PHE A 39 -17.45 -2.60 -6.45
N GLU A 40 -17.63 -1.55 -5.63
CA GLU A 40 -18.46 -0.40 -5.98
C GLU A 40 -17.63 0.75 -6.58
N ASN A 41 -18.01 1.17 -7.78
CA ASN A 41 -17.19 1.97 -8.69
C ASN A 41 -17.23 3.49 -8.44
N ARG A 42 -17.41 3.96 -7.19
CA ARG A 42 -17.54 5.39 -6.89
C ARG A 42 -16.33 5.93 -6.12
N THR A 43 -15.79 7.06 -6.54
CA THR A 43 -14.66 7.76 -5.89
C THR A 43 -14.78 7.89 -4.36
N PRO A 44 -15.97 8.12 -3.77
CA PRO A 44 -16.13 8.12 -2.32
C PRO A 44 -15.82 6.78 -1.64
N ALA A 45 -16.13 5.64 -2.27
CA ALA A 45 -15.83 4.32 -1.73
C ALA A 45 -14.30 4.10 -1.60
N PHE A 46 -13.53 4.71 -2.50
CA PHE A 46 -12.06 4.65 -2.51
C PHE A 46 -11.46 5.45 -1.36
N HIS A 47 -11.93 6.69 -1.18
CA HIS A 47 -11.50 7.55 -0.09
C HIS A 47 -11.87 6.94 1.26
N ASN A 48 -13.06 6.33 1.36
CA ASN A 48 -13.49 5.65 2.57
C ASN A 48 -12.64 4.41 2.87
N ALA A 49 -12.34 3.57 1.88
CA ALA A 49 -11.49 2.41 2.07
C ALA A 49 -10.06 2.79 2.46
N GLN A 50 -9.51 3.86 1.86
CA GLN A 50 -8.22 4.40 2.27
C GLN A 50 -8.27 4.93 3.71
N ALA A 51 -9.29 5.70 4.07
CA ALA A 51 -9.47 6.23 5.42
C ALA A 51 -9.58 5.11 6.47
N GLN A 52 -10.37 4.08 6.19
CA GLN A 52 -10.48 2.90 7.06
C GLN A 52 -9.14 2.18 7.25
N LYS A 53 -8.32 2.06 6.20
CA LYS A 53 -6.98 1.47 6.33
C LYS A 53 -6.04 2.39 7.13
N VAL A 54 -6.09 3.70 6.92
CA VAL A 54 -5.32 4.67 7.72
C VAL A 54 -5.69 4.57 9.19
N GLU A 55 -6.98 4.51 9.51
CA GLU A 55 -7.50 4.35 10.87
C GLU A 55 -7.07 3.02 11.49
N LYS A 56 -7.23 1.91 10.77
CA LYS A 56 -6.79 0.58 11.22
C LYS A 56 -5.31 0.54 11.62
N TYR A 57 -4.45 1.20 10.85
CA TYR A 57 -3.00 1.20 11.08
C TYR A 57 -2.52 2.39 11.91
N ALA A 58 -3.40 3.26 12.40
CA ALA A 58 -3.02 4.43 13.18
C ALA A 58 -2.19 4.09 14.43
N PRO A 59 -2.55 3.09 15.26
CA PRO A 59 -1.75 2.75 16.46
C PRO A 59 -0.33 2.28 16.11
N LEU A 60 -0.20 1.53 15.01
CA LEU A 60 1.10 1.07 14.52
C LEU A 60 1.93 2.25 13.97
N ALA A 61 1.29 3.16 13.23
CA ALA A 61 1.94 4.36 12.72
C ALA A 61 2.42 5.27 13.86
N GLU A 62 1.63 5.44 14.92
CA GLU A 62 2.01 6.18 16.12
C GLU A 62 3.20 5.54 16.84
N THR A 63 3.18 4.23 17.03
CA THR A 63 4.29 3.48 17.65
C THR A 63 5.61 3.68 16.90
N LEU A 64 5.56 3.68 15.57
CA LEU A 64 6.73 3.90 14.73
C LEU A 64 7.17 5.37 14.69
N ARG A 65 6.21 6.31 14.71
CA ARG A 65 6.50 7.75 14.83
C ARG A 65 7.19 8.07 16.16
N ALA A 66 6.76 7.45 17.25
CA ALA A 66 7.41 7.59 18.55
C ALA A 66 8.88 7.12 18.55
N LYS A 67 9.26 6.24 17.61
CA LYS A 67 10.64 5.79 17.39
C LYS A 67 11.42 6.68 16.42
N GLY A 68 10.87 7.81 16.02
CA GLY A 68 11.51 8.78 15.13
C GLY A 68 11.29 8.51 13.64
N TYR A 69 10.42 7.58 13.26
CA TYR A 69 10.12 7.35 11.84
C TYR A 69 9.03 8.29 11.31
N GLN A 70 9.22 8.78 10.10
CA GLN A 70 8.15 9.34 9.29
C GLN A 70 7.33 8.21 8.68
N VAL A 71 6.05 8.10 9.05
CA VAL A 71 5.18 7.00 8.59
C VAL A 71 4.09 7.52 7.66
N GLN A 72 4.01 6.91 6.48
CA GLN A 72 2.97 7.14 5.49
C GLN A 72 2.20 5.85 5.21
N THR A 73 0.88 5.95 5.15
CA THR A 73 -0.01 4.81 4.88
C THR A 73 -0.81 5.08 3.62
N HIS A 74 -0.71 4.18 2.65
CA HIS A 74 -1.37 4.30 1.35
C HIS A 74 -2.22 3.08 1.02
N ALA A 75 -3.17 3.31 0.11
CA ALA A 75 -3.91 2.26 -0.54
C ALA A 75 -3.55 2.24 -2.03
N LEU A 76 -3.18 1.07 -2.56
CA LEU A 76 -3.14 0.82 -4.00
C LEU A 76 -4.52 0.33 -4.43
N ILE A 77 -5.17 1.06 -5.31
CA ILE A 77 -6.53 0.75 -5.74
C ILE A 77 -6.49 0.07 -7.10
N VAL A 78 -6.94 -1.18 -7.15
CA VAL A 78 -7.05 -1.95 -8.38
C VAL A 78 -8.51 -2.34 -8.54
N ARG A 79 -9.18 -1.88 -9.58
CA ARG A 79 -10.59 -2.23 -9.80
C ARG A 79 -10.70 -3.62 -10.41
N ALA A 80 -11.76 -4.35 -10.06
CA ALA A 80 -12.06 -5.70 -10.56
C ALA A 80 -12.08 -5.79 -12.11
N LEU A 81 -12.49 -4.72 -12.80
CA LEU A 81 -12.47 -4.61 -14.26
C LEU A 81 -11.09 -4.24 -14.84
N GLY A 82 -10.01 -4.40 -14.08
CA GLY A 82 -8.64 -4.09 -14.52
C GLY A 82 -8.38 -2.59 -14.72
N THR A 83 -9.08 -1.71 -13.98
CA THR A 83 -8.78 -0.26 -14.03
C THR A 83 -7.76 0.11 -12.96
N TRP A 84 -6.72 0.83 -13.37
CA TRP A 84 -5.69 1.39 -12.50
C TRP A 84 -6.02 2.84 -12.09
N ASP A 85 -5.98 3.13 -10.80
CA ASP A 85 -6.24 4.50 -10.31
C ASP A 85 -4.99 5.40 -10.48
N PRO A 86 -5.10 6.61 -11.04
CA PRO A 86 -3.96 7.53 -11.19
C PRO A 86 -3.28 7.90 -9.86
N SER A 87 -4.01 7.87 -8.73
CA SER A 87 -3.43 8.14 -7.41
C SER A 87 -2.38 7.10 -7.00
N ASN A 88 -2.43 5.89 -7.56
CA ASN A 88 -1.44 4.84 -7.33
C ASN A 88 -0.03 5.26 -7.77
N GLU A 89 0.10 6.14 -8.77
CA GLU A 89 1.42 6.60 -9.20
C GLU A 89 2.20 7.31 -8.09
N ARG A 90 1.49 8.05 -7.24
CA ARG A 90 2.12 8.70 -6.09
C ARG A 90 2.69 7.66 -5.13
N VAL A 91 1.94 6.59 -4.89
CA VAL A 91 2.38 5.47 -4.03
C VAL A 91 3.62 4.81 -4.62
N LEU A 92 3.62 4.51 -5.92
CA LEU A 92 4.77 3.91 -6.60
C LEU A 92 6.02 4.79 -6.54
N ARG A 93 5.87 6.11 -6.73
CA ARG A 93 6.97 7.08 -6.57
C ARG A 93 7.52 7.09 -5.14
N GLU A 94 6.64 7.08 -4.14
CA GLU A 94 7.05 7.05 -2.74
C GLU A 94 7.72 5.73 -2.35
N CYS A 95 7.37 4.64 -3.03
CA CYS A 95 8.03 3.33 -2.96
C CYS A 95 9.36 3.27 -3.75
N ARG A 96 9.77 4.36 -4.41
CA ARG A 96 10.92 4.44 -5.31
C ARG A 96 10.91 3.39 -6.43
N ILE A 97 9.71 3.04 -6.90
CA ILE A 97 9.53 2.13 -8.03
C ILE A 97 9.77 2.91 -9.33
N GLY A 98 10.69 2.43 -10.17
CA GLY A 98 10.99 3.03 -11.46
C GLY A 98 9.85 2.88 -12.48
N GLN A 99 9.73 3.83 -13.41
CA GLN A 99 8.60 3.92 -14.36
C GLN A 99 8.38 2.63 -15.17
N CYS A 100 9.45 1.98 -15.64
CA CYS A 100 9.33 0.73 -16.40
C CYS A 100 8.75 -0.41 -15.55
N TYR A 101 9.14 -0.48 -14.28
CA TYR A 101 8.63 -1.51 -13.36
C TYR A 101 7.21 -1.17 -12.87
N ALA A 102 6.90 0.12 -12.67
CA ALA A 102 5.55 0.60 -12.39
C ALA A 102 4.57 0.18 -13.50
N TRP A 103 4.97 0.36 -14.76
CA TRP A 103 4.17 -0.03 -15.91
C TRP A 103 3.94 -1.55 -15.96
N LEU A 104 4.99 -2.35 -15.75
CA LEU A 104 4.86 -3.82 -15.69
C LEU A 104 3.96 -4.27 -14.54
N MET A 105 4.14 -3.71 -13.34
CA MET A 105 3.32 -4.00 -12.17
C MET A 105 1.84 -3.69 -12.44
N GLN A 106 1.54 -2.54 -13.05
CA GLN A 106 0.19 -2.19 -13.46
C GLN A 106 -0.41 -3.24 -14.41
N GLN A 107 0.32 -3.66 -15.45
CA GLN A 107 -0.18 -4.67 -16.39
C GLN A 107 -0.48 -6.01 -15.70
N LEU A 108 0.44 -6.49 -14.84
CA LEU A 108 0.27 -7.75 -14.12
C LEU A 108 -0.93 -7.70 -13.16
N MET A 109 -1.03 -6.64 -12.35
CA MET A 109 -2.12 -6.49 -11.37
C MET A 109 -3.49 -6.35 -12.06
N MET A 110 -3.57 -5.64 -13.19
CA MET A 110 -4.82 -5.54 -13.96
C MET A 110 -5.20 -6.89 -14.58
N SER A 111 -4.24 -7.63 -15.11
CA SER A 111 -4.48 -8.97 -15.70
C SER A 111 -4.98 -9.96 -14.64
N ASP A 112 -4.35 -9.98 -13.47
CA ASP A 112 -4.81 -10.83 -12.35
C ASP A 112 -6.19 -10.40 -11.86
N ALA A 113 -6.44 -9.09 -11.68
CA ALA A 113 -7.75 -8.60 -11.23
C ALA A 113 -8.88 -9.06 -12.18
N ILE A 114 -8.67 -8.98 -13.50
CA ILE A 114 -9.62 -9.48 -14.49
C ILE A 114 -9.77 -11.00 -14.37
N ARG A 115 -8.66 -11.75 -14.33
CA ARG A 115 -8.65 -13.21 -14.26
C ARG A 115 -9.47 -13.77 -13.09
N TRP A 116 -9.46 -13.09 -11.95
CA TRP A 116 -10.19 -13.52 -10.74
C TRP A 116 -11.59 -12.92 -10.61
N SER A 117 -12.02 -12.09 -11.57
CA SER A 117 -13.35 -11.44 -11.57
C SER A 117 -14.37 -12.12 -12.49
N ILE A 118 -14.02 -13.25 -13.12
CA ILE A 118 -14.84 -14.04 -14.05
C ILE A 118 -15.03 -15.47 -13.52
#